data_AF-A0A4S1GET8-F1
#
_entry.id   AF-A0A4S1GET8-F1
#
_cell.length_a   1.000
_cell.length_b   1.000
_cell.length_c   1.000
_cell.angle_alpha   90.00
_cell.angle_beta   90.00
_cell.angle_gamma   90.00
#
_symmetry.space_group_name_H-M   'P 1'
#
loop_
_entity.id
_entity.type
_entity.pdbx_description
1 polymer ?
#
loop_
_entity_poly.entity_id
_entity_poly.type
_entity_poly.pdbx_seq_one_letter_code
_entity_poly.pdbx_strand_id
1 'polypeptide(L)'
;IGLLGVVARSSKSGITRAAVIMFVEVVRNTPFLVQIFFIYFALPLMGIRLNPTVTAIIALGINGGAYAIEIIRGGIESVSRGQIEAGFALGLHKADVFRLIVLKPALRAIYPSLTSQFIMLTLTTSVCTSIA
;
A
#
# COMPACT_ATOMS: atom_id res chain seq x y z
N ILE A 1 -0.72 -6.31 5.95
CA ILE A 1 -0.77 -4.84 6.11
C ILE A 1 -1.45 -4.16 4.92
N GLY A 2 -0.99 -4.36 3.67
CA GLY A 2 -1.60 -3.71 2.48
C GLY A 2 -3.10 -3.94 2.30
N LEU A 3 -3.57 -5.20 2.37
CA LEU A 3 -5.01 -5.53 2.29
C LEU A 3 -5.84 -4.92 3.43
N LEU A 4 -5.30 -4.91 4.65
CA LEU A 4 -5.95 -4.27 5.81
C LEU A 4 -6.02 -2.75 5.67
N GLY A 5 -4.98 -2.11 5.13
CA GLY A 5 -4.99 -0.68 4.83
C GLY A 5 -5.94 -0.30 3.69
N VAL A 6 -6.10 -1.17 2.69
CA VAL A 6 -7.12 -1.00 1.63
C VAL A 6 -8.53 -1.10 2.22
N VAL A 7 -8.79 -2.07 3.09
CA VAL A 7 -10.07 -2.22 3.79
C VAL A 7 -10.35 -1.04 4.73
N ALA A 8 -9.35 -0.60 5.51
CA ALA A 8 -9.47 0.55 6.40
C ALA A 8 -9.71 1.87 5.66
N ARG A 9 -9.13 2.04 4.46
CA ARG A 9 -9.37 3.21 3.59
C ARG A 9 -10.71 3.16 2.87
N SER A 10 -11.29 1.97 2.69
CA SER A 10 -12.66 1.76 2.19
C SER A 10 -13.74 1.95 3.28
N SER A 11 -13.34 2.23 4.53
CA SER A 11 -14.25 2.49 5.64
C SER A 11 -15.10 3.74 5.38
N LYS A 12 -16.39 3.68 5.74
CA LYS A 12 -17.37 4.78 5.59
C LYS A 12 -17.05 6.01 6.45
N SER A 13 -16.19 5.87 7.47
CA SER A 13 -15.76 7.00 8.31
C SER A 13 -14.68 7.82 7.60
N GLY A 14 -14.98 9.10 7.33
CA GLY A 14 -14.05 10.03 6.68
C GLY A 14 -12.74 10.23 7.45
N ILE A 15 -12.78 10.10 8.79
CA ILE A 15 -11.61 10.28 9.66
C ILE A 15 -10.62 9.13 9.49
N THR A 16 -11.08 7.87 9.50
CA THR A 16 -10.20 6.71 9.31
C THR A 16 -9.59 6.69 7.92
N ARG A 17 -10.36 7.11 6.91
CA ARG A 17 -9.87 7.24 5.54
C ARG A 17 -8.79 8.32 5.43
N ALA A 18 -8.99 9.50 6.03
CA ALA A 18 -8.02 10.58 6.03
C ALA A 18 -6.72 10.20 6.76
N ALA A 19 -6.82 9.52 7.91
CA ALA A 19 -5.64 9.06 8.64
C ALA A 19 -4.79 8.08 7.84
N VAL A 20 -5.42 7.12 7.14
CA VAL A 20 -4.70 6.17 6.27
C VAL A 20 -4.09 6.87 5.05
N ILE A 21 -4.78 7.85 4.45
CA ILE A 21 -4.24 8.64 3.34
C ILE A 21 -2.99 9.39 3.78
N MET A 22 -3.08 10.13 4.88
CA MET A 22 -1.96 10.90 5.42
C MET A 22 -0.77 10.00 5.75
N PHE A 23 -1.01 8.85 6.40
CA PHE A 23 0.03 7.87 6.68
C PHE A 23 0.72 7.38 5.40
N VAL A 24 -0.05 6.99 4.38
CA VAL A 24 0.48 6.50 3.10
C VAL A 24 1.27 7.59 2.38
N GLU A 25 0.79 8.83 2.38
CA GLU A 25 1.48 9.97 1.77
C GLU A 25 2.82 10.25 2.47
N VAL A 26 2.84 10.30 3.81
CA VAL A 26 4.08 10.50 4.56
C VAL A 26 5.10 9.41 4.26
N VAL A 27 4.68 8.14 4.26
CA VAL A 27 5.57 6.99 4.00
C VAL A 27 6.09 7.00 2.55
N ARG A 28 5.29 7.43 1.57
CA ARG A 28 5.73 7.49 0.16
C ARG A 28 6.59 8.71 -0.16
N ASN A 29 6.40 9.81 0.58
CA ASN A 29 7.16 11.05 0.39
C ASN A 29 8.46 11.10 1.20
N THR A 30 8.68 10.16 2.13
CA THR A 30 9.89 10.09 2.95
C THR A 30 10.83 8.99 2.45
N PRO A 31 12.14 9.25 2.27
CA PRO A 31 13.10 8.22 1.87
C PRO A 31 13.09 7.03 2.84
N PHE A 32 13.14 5.80 2.33
CA PHE A 32 13.14 4.58 3.17
C PHE A 32 14.28 4.58 4.20
N LEU A 33 15.46 5.05 3.81
CA LEU A 33 16.62 5.16 4.71
C LEU A 33 16.28 6.05 5.92
N VAL A 34 15.61 7.17 5.72
CA VAL A 34 15.19 8.04 6.84
C VAL A 34 14.20 7.30 7.76
N GLN A 35 13.29 6.50 7.19
CA GLN A 35 12.32 5.72 7.97
C GLN A 35 13.02 4.69 8.86
N ILE A 36 13.97 3.92 8.32
CA ILE A 36 14.67 2.89 9.09
C ILE A 36 15.58 3.50 10.16
N PHE A 37 16.25 4.63 9.85
CA PHE A 37 17.03 5.38 10.84
C PHE A 37 16.15 5.93 11.96
N PHE A 38 14.98 6.47 11.63
CA PHE A 38 14.05 6.97 12.63
C PHE A 38 13.57 5.84 13.56
N ILE A 39 13.17 4.69 13.01
CA ILE A 39 12.73 3.56 13.83
C ILE A 39 13.88 2.96 14.65
N TYR A 40 15.09 2.90 14.10
CA TYR A 40 16.23 2.30 14.80
C TYR A 40 16.85 3.22 15.87
N PHE A 41 16.98 4.52 15.59
CA PHE A 41 17.67 5.47 16.48
C PHE A 41 16.72 6.32 17.33
N ALA A 42 15.51 6.67 16.86
CA ALA A 42 14.59 7.52 17.63
C ALA A 42 13.75 6.72 18.64
N LEU A 43 13.35 5.48 18.30
CA LEU A 43 12.54 4.64 19.19
C LEU A 43 13.26 4.26 20.51
N PRO A 44 14.59 3.98 20.52
CA PRO A 44 15.34 3.79 21.75
C PRO A 44 15.33 5.00 22.69
N LEU A 45 15.22 6.23 22.17
CA LEU A 45 15.11 7.45 22.99
C LEU A 45 13.79 7.49 23.77
N MET A 46 12.76 6.77 23.30
CA MET A 46 11.47 6.58 23.99
C MET A 46 11.45 5.32 24.88
N GLY A 47 12.60 4.67 25.08
CA GLY A 47 12.75 3.47 25.92
C GLY A 47 12.47 2.14 25.21
N ILE A 48 12.12 2.15 23.92
CA ILE A 48 11.84 0.94 23.14
C ILE A 48 13.06 0.57 22.32
N ARG A 49 13.81 -0.45 22.77
CA ARG A 49 14.97 -0.98 22.03
C ARG A 49 14.53 -2.15 21.16
N LEU A 50 14.59 -1.95 19.85
CA LEU A 50 14.30 -3.00 18.88
C LEU A 50 15.61 -3.57 18.33
N ASN A 51 15.64 -4.89 18.14
CA ASN A 51 16.71 -5.55 17.41
C ASN A 51 16.70 -5.07 15.93
N PRO A 52 17.87 -4.85 15.29
CA PRO A 52 17.98 -4.49 13.87
C PRO A 52 17.05 -5.30 12.94
N THR A 53 16.94 -6.61 13.15
CA THR A 53 16.08 -7.48 12.33
C THR A 53 14.60 -7.13 12.47
N VAL A 54 14.13 -6.87 13.69
CA VAL A 54 12.72 -6.50 13.95
C VAL A 54 12.43 -5.12 13.37
N THR A 55 13.36 -4.18 13.54
CA THR A 55 13.26 -2.84 12.95
C THR A 55 13.16 -2.90 11.43
N ALA A 56 13.99 -3.72 10.78
CA ALA A 56 13.96 -3.92 9.34
C ALA A 56 12.61 -4.51 8.87
N ILE A 57 12.09 -5.53 9.54
CA ILE A 57 10.79 -6.14 9.21
C ILE A 57 9.65 -5.10 9.31
N ILE A 58 9.65 -4.28 10.37
CA ILE A 58 8.63 -3.24 10.57
C ILE A 58 8.74 -2.16 9.49
N ALA A 59 9.94 -1.64 9.24
CA ALA A 59 10.17 -0.59 8.25
C ALA A 59 9.78 -1.06 6.84
N LEU A 60 10.22 -2.26 6.44
CA LEU A 60 9.85 -2.87 5.14
C LEU A 60 8.36 -3.15 5.04
N GLY A 61 7.73 -3.60 6.13
CA GLY A 61 6.29 -3.85 6.20
C GLY A 61 5.45 -2.58 6.06
N ILE A 62 5.87 -1.48 6.69
CA ILE A 62 5.24 -0.16 6.57
C ILE A 62 5.38 0.36 5.14
N ASN A 63 6.61 0.36 4.61
CA ASN A 63 6.87 0.86 3.27
C ASN A 63 6.12 0.04 2.21
N GLY A 64 6.32 -1.28 2.20
CA GLY A 64 5.64 -2.19 1.28
C GLY A 64 4.11 -2.13 1.41
N GLY A 65 3.59 -2.00 2.63
CA GLY A 65 2.16 -1.84 2.89
C GLY A 65 1.58 -0.56 2.28
N ALA A 66 2.24 0.58 2.48
CA ALA A 66 1.80 1.87 1.94
C ALA A 66 1.80 1.89 0.41
N TYR A 67 2.85 1.37 -0.23
CA TYR A 67 2.92 1.26 -1.69
C TYR A 67 1.88 0.28 -2.24
N ALA A 68 1.66 -0.87 -1.59
CA ALA A 68 0.64 -1.83 -2.01
C ALA A 68 -0.77 -1.24 -2.01
N ILE A 69 -1.12 -0.40 -1.02
CA ILE A 69 -2.42 0.29 -0.96
C ILE A 69 -2.61 1.18 -2.19
N GLU A 70 -1.59 1.94 -2.57
CA GLU A 70 -1.65 2.85 -3.72
C GLU A 70 -1.63 2.12 -5.06
N ILE A 71 -0.89 1.01 -5.16
CA ILE A 71 -0.90 0.15 -6.34
C ILE A 71 -2.30 -0.44 -6.56
N ILE A 72 -2.92 -0.99 -5.51
CA ILE A 72 -4.27 -1.57 -5.61
C ILE A 72 -5.28 -0.48 -5.97
N ARG A 73 -5.20 0.70 -5.34
CA ARG A 73 -6.08 1.84 -5.66
C ARG A 73 -5.92 2.29 -7.11
N GLY A 74 -4.68 2.54 -7.54
CA GLY A 74 -4.38 2.96 -8.91
C GLY A 74 -4.82 1.94 -9.95
N GLY A 75 -4.69 0.65 -9.63
CA GLY A 75 -5.19 -0.42 -10.50
C GLY A 75 -6.71 -0.45 -10.65
N ILE A 76 -7.47 -0.23 -9.57
CA ILE A 76 -8.94 -0.13 -9.63
C ILE A 76 -9.36 1.16 -10.38
N GLU A 77 -8.71 2.30 -10.09
CA GLU A 77 -9.00 3.59 -10.74
C GLU A 77 -8.59 3.62 -12.22
N SER A 78 -7.70 2.73 -12.67
CA SER A 78 -7.30 2.63 -14.07
C SER A 78 -8.41 2.12 -14.99
N VAL A 79 -9.46 1.52 -14.45
CA VAL A 79 -10.60 1.03 -15.23
C VAL A 79 -11.46 2.21 -15.69
N SER A 80 -11.69 2.29 -17.00
CA SER A 80 -12.51 3.37 -17.59
C SER A 80 -13.90 3.42 -16.98
N ARG A 81 -14.34 4.63 -16.59
CA ARG A 81 -15.68 4.87 -16.06
C ARG A 81 -16.77 4.49 -17.06
N GLY A 82 -16.53 4.64 -18.36
CA GLY A 82 -17.49 4.26 -19.40
C GLY A 82 -17.79 2.75 -19.42
N GLN A 83 -16.84 1.90 -19.03
CA GLN A 83 -17.08 0.45 -18.90
C GLN A 83 -18.01 0.15 -17.72
N ILE A 84 -17.84 0.88 -16.61
CA ILE A 84 -18.68 0.76 -15.42
C ILE A 84 -20.10 1.25 -15.73
N GLU A 85 -20.23 2.41 -16.39
CA GLU A 85 -21.50 3.00 -16.81
C GLU A 85 -22.24 2.09 -17.81
N ALA A 86 -21.53 1.50 -18.78
CA ALA A 86 -22.12 0.52 -19.71
C ALA A 86 -22.64 -0.73 -18.98
N GLY A 87 -21.93 -1.21 -17.95
CA GLY A 87 -22.40 -2.30 -17.10
C GLY A 87 -23.72 -1.99 -16.41
N PHE A 88 -23.85 -0.77 -15.87
CA PHE A 88 -25.11 -0.31 -15.27
C PHE A 88 -26.22 -0.12 -16.30
N ALA A 89 -25.90 0.37 -17.51
CA ALA A 89 -26.87 0.51 -18.60
C ALA A 89 -27.43 -0.84 -19.09
N LEU A 90 -26.65 -1.92 -18.96
CA LEU A 90 -27.07 -3.30 -19.22
C LEU A 90 -27.87 -3.93 -18.06
N GLY A 91 -28.15 -3.18 -17.00
CA GLY A 91 -28.92 -3.64 -15.84
C GLY A 91 -28.13 -4.52 -14.87
N LEU A 92 -26.80 -4.57 -14.97
CA LEU A 92 -25.98 -5.36 -14.05
C LEU A 92 -26.01 -4.78 -12.64
N HIS A 93 -26.05 -5.67 -11.64
CA HIS A 93 -25.94 -5.26 -10.25
C HIS A 93 -24.52 -4.77 -9.92
N LYS A 94 -24.36 -3.93 -8.90
CA LYS A 94 -23.05 -3.37 -8.50
C LYS A 94 -21.96 -4.43 -8.28
N ALA A 95 -22.35 -5.58 -7.71
CA ALA A 95 -21.44 -6.70 -7.49
C ALA A 95 -20.96 -7.34 -8.80
N ASP A 96 -21.85 -7.44 -9.80
CA ASP A 96 -21.54 -8.02 -11.10
C ASP A 96 -20.67 -7.07 -11.92
N VAL A 97 -20.96 -5.77 -11.90
CA VAL A 97 -20.11 -4.75 -12.52
C VAL A 97 -18.70 -4.81 -11.92
N PHE A 98 -18.58 -4.89 -10.60
CA PHE A 98 -17.26 -5.01 -9.98
C PHE A 98 -16.55 -6.30 -10.37
N ARG A 99 -17.21 -7.46 -10.27
CA ARG A 99 -16.58 -8.77 -10.50
C ARG A 99 -16.25 -9.04 -11.97
N LEU A 100 -17.12 -8.63 -12.89
CA LEU A 100 -17.01 -8.96 -14.32
C LEU A 100 -16.26 -7.88 -15.10
N ILE A 101 -16.46 -6.60 -14.75
CA ILE A 101 -15.95 -5.46 -15.52
C ILE A 101 -14.71 -4.86 -14.87
N VAL A 102 -14.70 -4.66 -13.55
CA VAL A 102 -13.59 -3.95 -12.86
C VAL A 102 -12.47 -4.89 -12.43
N LEU A 103 -12.81 -6.06 -11.87
CA LEU A 103 -11.85 -6.90 -11.16
C LEU A 103 -10.75 -7.45 -12.08
N LYS A 104 -11.10 -8.03 -13.23
CA LYS A 104 -10.10 -8.64 -14.13
C LYS A 104 -9.12 -7.61 -14.70
N PRO A 105 -9.57 -6.45 -15.22
CA PRO A 105 -8.65 -5.41 -15.70
C PRO A 105 -7.81 -4.80 -14.57
N ALA A 106 -8.42 -4.52 -13.41
CA ALA A 106 -7.69 -4.00 -12.26
C ALA A 106 -6.58 -4.95 -11.82
N LEU A 107 -6.84 -6.26 -11.72
CA LEU A 107 -5.82 -7.25 -11.37
C LEU A 107 -4.66 -7.28 -12.39
N ARG A 108 -4.96 -7.16 -13.68
CA ARG A 108 -3.94 -7.10 -14.75
C ARG A 108 -3.05 -5.86 -14.60
N ALA A 109 -3.58 -4.74 -14.14
CA ALA A 109 -2.81 -3.53 -13.87
C ALA A 109 -2.00 -3.63 -12.54
N ILE A 110 -2.59 -4.23 -11.51
CA ILE A 110 -1.99 -4.36 -10.17
C ILE A 110 -0.78 -5.29 -10.17
N TYR A 111 -0.87 -6.43 -10.88
CA TYR A 111 0.14 -7.48 -10.85
C TYR A 111 1.57 -7.03 -11.23
N PRO A 112 1.80 -6.34 -12.37
CA PRO A 112 3.14 -5.88 -12.74
C PRO A 112 3.69 -4.85 -11.74
N SER A 113 2.84 -3.94 -11.24
CA SER A 113 3.25 -2.93 -10.26
C SER A 113 3.62 -3.55 -8.90
N LEU A 114 2.87 -4.56 -8.44
CA LEU A 114 3.22 -5.30 -7.22
C LEU A 114 4.54 -6.07 -7.39
N THR A 115 4.76 -6.68 -8.55
CA THR A 115 6.03 -7.36 -8.86
C THR A 115 7.20 -6.38 -8.81
N SER A 116 7.06 -5.20 -9.43
CA SER A 116 8.06 -4.14 -9.35
C SER A 116 8.34 -3.70 -7.91
N GLN A 117 7.28 -3.52 -7.11
CA GLN A 117 7.42 -3.17 -5.69
C GLN A 117 8.14 -4.27 -4.89
N PHE A 118 7.89 -5.54 -5.21
CA PHE A 118 8.57 -6.66 -4.55
C PHE A 118 10.07 -6.70 -4.87
N ILE A 119 10.45 -6.42 -6.12
CA ILE A 119 11.86 -6.27 -6.51
C ILE A 119 12.49 -5.11 -5.75
N MET A 120 11.82 -3.97 -5.69
CA MET A 120 12.29 -2.81 -4.92
C MET A 120 12.49 -3.14 -3.45
N LEU A 121 11.53 -3.81 -2.80
CA LEU A 121 11.67 -4.24 -1.40
C LEU A 121 12.87 -5.18 -1.21
N THR A 122 13.08 -6.11 -2.14
CA THR A 122 14.24 -7.00 -2.13
C THR A 122 15.55 -6.22 -2.19
N LEU A 123 15.68 -5.26 -3.11
CA LEU A 123 16.85 -4.37 -3.18
C LEU A 123 17.04 -3.56 -1.90
N THR A 124 15.94 -3.10 -1.32
CA THR A 124 15.97 -2.27 -0.11
C THR A 124 16.35 -3.09 1.14
N THR A 125 16.11 -4.40 1.15
CA THR A 125 16.57 -5.28 2.26
C THR A 125 18.09 -5.27 2.40
N SER A 126 18.84 -5.12 1.32
CA SER A 126 20.31 -4.97 1.37
C SER A 126 20.73 -3.71 2.15
N VAL A 127 19.95 -2.63 2.09
CA VAL A 127 20.18 -1.41 2.87
C VAL A 127 19.87 -1.64 4.35
N CYS A 128 18.95 -2.54 4.69
CA CYS A 128 18.70 -2.90 6.08
C CYS A 128 19.89 -3.62 6.73
N THR A 129 20.77 -4.26 5.96
CA THR A 129 21.98 -4.88 6.50
C THR A 129 23.03 -3.84 6.88
N SER A 130 23.03 -2.64 6.27
CA SER A 130 24.04 -1.62 6.56
C SER A 130 23.85 -0.89 7.90
N ILE A 131 22.71 -1.10 8.57
CA ILE A 131 22.43 -0.55 9.91
C ILE A 131 22.72 -1.56 11.04
N ALA A 132 23.02 -2.83 10.68
CA ALA A 132 23.40 -3.90 11.61
C ALA A 132 24.92 -3.93 11.78
#